data_AF-A0A7I8EP97-F1
#
_entry.id   AF-A0A7I8EP97-F1
#
_cell.length_a   1.000
_cell.length_b   1.000
_cell.length_c   1.000
_cell.angle_alpha   90.00
_cell.angle_beta   90.00
_cell.angle_gamma   90.00
#
_symmetry.space_group_name_H-M   'P 1'
#
loop_
_entity.id
_entity.type
_entity.pdbx_description
1 polymer ?
#
loop_
_entity_poly.entity_id
_entity_poly.type
_entity_poly.pdbx_seq_one_letter_code
_entity_poly.pdbx_strand_id
1 'polypeptide(L)'
;MLRNLHTIEIAEGALLADIAVVFRFIALVLPAGSAFFSIFNFIIFAVLVLRRGMYVASMGMCVAVFLAGILMGPQALMFLLLEGFGGIFLGVTMKHQWRHGPLLLLGILAGALTLYVLVMLLTLFTGLSIHDLLSSVQQPLNAFISLFGQIASRLGYGPFWQQHIYPYVHGFVTWGFTNWVYTLYPALCVVLCPIVTAIYMVTNAFVRRLGHDVRPFPGNTFRRWSHRVWYRWLKFRVQRRMEKKGWRKTA
;
A
#
# COMPACT_ATOMS: atom_id res chain seq x y z
N MET A 1 -22.76 19.60 18.87
CA MET A 1 -23.76 18.55 19.13
C MET A 1 -23.04 17.30 19.63
N LEU A 2 -23.10 17.02 20.93
CA LEU A 2 -22.60 15.77 21.51
C LEU A 2 -23.60 14.67 21.14
N ARG A 3 -23.18 13.69 20.35
CA ARG A 3 -24.02 12.55 19.97
C ARG A 3 -24.09 11.58 21.16
N ASN A 4 -25.29 11.17 21.55
CA ASN A 4 -25.46 10.09 22.53
C ASN A 4 -24.91 8.79 21.91
N LEU A 5 -23.74 8.36 22.39
CA LEU A 5 -23.15 7.08 22.04
C LEU A 5 -23.88 5.98 22.79
N HIS A 6 -24.37 4.98 22.08
CA HIS A 6 -24.81 3.75 22.73
C HIS A 6 -23.60 3.00 23.27
N THR A 7 -23.73 2.40 24.46
CA THR A 7 -22.68 1.63 25.15
C THR A 7 -22.02 0.57 24.25
N ILE A 8 -22.80 -0.02 23.33
CA ILE A 8 -22.33 -1.00 22.35
C ILE A 8 -21.34 -0.40 21.35
N GLU A 9 -21.55 0.85 20.91
CA GLU A 9 -20.65 1.51 19.95
C GLU A 9 -19.28 1.78 20.56
N ILE A 10 -19.26 2.13 21.86
CA ILE A 10 -18.04 2.36 22.63
C ILE A 10 -17.29 1.04 22.83
N ALA A 11 -18.00 -0.02 23.22
CA ALA A 11 -17.40 -1.34 23.43
C ALA A 11 -16.78 -1.91 22.15
N GLU A 12 -17.46 -1.82 21.01
CA GLU A 12 -16.89 -2.26 19.73
C GLU A 12 -15.70 -1.38 19.28
N GLY A 13 -15.77 -0.07 19.49
CA GLY A 13 -14.69 0.85 19.18
C GLY A 13 -13.41 0.53 19.98
N ALA A 14 -13.57 0.28 21.28
CA ALA A 14 -12.47 -0.14 22.16
C ALA A 14 -11.90 -1.49 21.73
N LEU A 15 -12.75 -2.50 21.50
CA LEU A 15 -12.32 -3.84 21.12
C LEU A 15 -11.55 -3.85 19.78
N LEU A 16 -12.01 -3.09 18.78
CA LEU A 16 -11.30 -2.98 17.50
C LEU A 16 -9.99 -2.19 17.61
N ALA A 17 -9.95 -1.15 18.46
CA ALA A 17 -8.71 -0.42 18.75
C ALA A 17 -7.67 -1.33 19.39
N ASP A 18 -8.05 -2.15 20.36
CA ASP A 18 -7.16 -3.11 21.03
C ASP A 18 -6.61 -4.14 20.04
N ILE A 19 -7.45 -4.69 19.15
CA ILE A 19 -7.00 -5.61 18.10
C ILE A 19 -5.98 -4.94 17.18
N ALA A 20 -6.19 -3.68 16.79
CA ALA A 20 -5.24 -2.94 15.96
C ALA A 20 -3.89 -2.75 16.66
N VAL A 21 -3.89 -2.46 17.96
CA VAL A 21 -2.67 -2.39 18.77
C VAL A 21 -1.98 -3.76 18.84
N VAL A 22 -2.72 -4.85 19.07
CA VAL A 22 -2.16 -6.21 19.09
C VAL A 22 -1.53 -6.57 17.74
N PHE A 23 -2.20 -6.29 16.63
CA PHE A 23 -1.64 -6.54 15.29
C PHE A 23 -0.40 -5.70 15.01
N ARG A 24 -0.37 -4.46 15.48
CA ARG A 24 0.82 -3.62 15.39
C ARG A 24 1.98 -4.19 16.22
N PHE A 25 1.69 -4.70 17.42
CA PHE A 25 2.68 -5.36 18.26
C PHE A 25 3.27 -6.59 17.58
N ILE A 26 2.40 -7.45 17.03
CA ILE A 26 2.79 -8.64 16.27
C ILE A 26 3.63 -8.25 15.05
N ALA A 27 3.26 -7.20 14.32
CA ALA A 27 4.02 -6.71 13.17
C ALA A 27 5.44 -6.25 13.55
N LEU A 28 5.61 -5.67 14.74
CA LEU A 28 6.90 -5.26 15.26
C LEU A 28 7.77 -6.46 15.68
N VAL A 29 7.15 -7.51 16.23
CA VAL A 29 7.84 -8.73 16.66
C VAL A 29 8.16 -9.68 15.49
N LEU A 30 7.37 -9.68 14.42
CA LEU A 30 7.50 -10.58 13.26
C LEU A 30 7.85 -9.80 11.97
N PRO A 31 9.15 -9.59 11.65
CA PRO A 31 9.56 -8.81 10.49
C PRO A 31 9.04 -9.37 9.16
N ALA A 32 9.09 -10.69 8.98
CA ALA A 32 8.69 -11.37 7.75
C ALA A 32 7.18 -11.28 7.45
N GLY A 33 6.36 -11.08 8.48
CA GLY A 33 4.90 -10.96 8.37
C GLY A 33 4.36 -9.54 8.57
N SER A 34 5.23 -8.57 8.87
CA SER A 34 4.85 -7.21 9.26
C SER A 34 3.91 -6.53 8.27
N ALA A 35 4.16 -6.68 6.96
CA ALA A 35 3.32 -6.13 5.90
C ALA A 35 1.89 -6.70 5.91
N PHE A 36 1.73 -7.99 6.22
CA PHE A 36 0.43 -8.65 6.28
C PHE A 36 -0.41 -8.06 7.42
N PHE A 37 0.15 -7.99 8.64
CA PHE A 37 -0.55 -7.42 9.80
C PHE A 37 -0.83 -5.92 9.64
N SER A 38 0.08 -5.18 9.00
CA SER A 38 -0.12 -3.75 8.68
C SER A 38 -1.36 -3.55 7.79
N ILE A 39 -1.60 -4.44 6.82
CA ILE A 39 -2.79 -4.40 5.97
C ILE A 39 -4.07 -4.61 6.80
N PHE A 40 -4.07 -5.48 7.81
CA PHE A 40 -5.24 -5.68 8.67
C PHE A 40 -5.60 -4.43 9.46
N ASN A 41 -4.62 -3.64 9.90
CA ASN A 41 -4.89 -2.39 10.60
C ASN A 41 -5.69 -1.41 9.73
N PHE A 42 -5.36 -1.27 8.45
CA PHE A 42 -6.18 -0.48 7.51
C PHE A 42 -7.63 -1.00 7.43
N ILE A 43 -7.81 -2.31 7.40
CA ILE A 43 -9.14 -2.94 7.32
C ILE A 43 -9.94 -2.69 8.60
N ILE A 44 -9.33 -2.86 9.77
CA ILE A 44 -9.98 -2.67 11.08
C ILE A 44 -10.53 -1.25 11.19
N PHE A 45 -9.70 -0.24 10.92
CA PHE A 45 -10.13 1.16 10.99
C PHE A 45 -11.16 1.51 9.90
N ALA A 46 -11.03 0.96 8.69
CA ALA A 46 -12.02 1.15 7.63
C ALA A 46 -13.40 0.55 8.02
N VAL A 47 -13.41 -0.66 8.58
CA VAL A 47 -14.63 -1.34 9.05
C VAL A 47 -15.25 -0.58 10.23
N LEU A 48 -14.44 -0.08 11.15
CA LEU A 48 -14.91 0.71 12.29
C LEU A 48 -15.66 1.97 11.82
N VAL A 49 -15.11 2.69 10.82
CA VAL A 49 -15.79 3.83 10.20
C VAL A 49 -17.09 3.42 9.49
N LEU A 50 -17.08 2.30 8.76
CA LEU A 50 -18.25 1.84 8.01
C LEU A 50 -19.40 1.41 8.95
N ARG A 51 -19.08 0.75 10.07
CA ARG A 51 -20.07 0.24 11.03
C ARG A 51 -20.59 1.31 11.98
N ARG A 52 -19.71 2.12 12.58
CA ARG A 52 -20.05 3.03 13.70
C ARG A 52 -19.91 4.51 13.35
N GLY A 53 -19.19 4.83 12.30
CA GLY A 53 -18.98 6.19 11.81
C GLY A 53 -17.64 6.80 12.21
N MET A 54 -17.39 8.02 11.74
CA MET A 54 -16.10 8.70 11.88
C MET A 54 -15.74 9.04 13.34
N TYR A 55 -16.73 9.43 14.16
CA TYR A 55 -16.48 9.83 15.56
C TYR A 55 -15.95 8.68 16.42
N VAL A 56 -16.58 7.50 16.33
CA VAL A 56 -16.12 6.32 17.07
C VAL A 56 -14.74 5.87 16.57
N ALA A 57 -14.50 5.96 15.27
CA ALA A 57 -13.20 5.63 14.69
C ALA A 57 -12.09 6.59 15.14
N SER A 58 -12.34 7.90 15.22
CA SER A 58 -11.36 8.86 15.72
C SER A 58 -11.06 8.65 17.21
N MET A 59 -12.09 8.35 18.01
CA MET A 59 -11.88 8.03 19.44
C MET A 59 -11.08 6.73 19.62
N GLY A 60 -11.43 5.67 18.89
CA GLY A 60 -10.69 4.41 18.90
C GLY A 60 -9.24 4.59 18.42
N MET A 61 -9.02 5.46 17.43
CA MET A 61 -7.68 5.82 16.97
C MET A 61 -6.86 6.51 18.06
N CYS A 62 -7.44 7.49 18.78
CA CYS A 62 -6.75 8.14 19.89
C CYS A 62 -6.35 7.14 20.99
N VAL A 63 -7.24 6.20 21.32
CA VAL A 63 -6.95 5.13 22.30
C VAL A 63 -5.85 4.21 21.79
N ALA A 64 -5.92 3.77 20.54
CA ALA A 64 -4.90 2.91 19.93
C ALA A 64 -3.51 3.58 19.90
N VAL A 65 -3.46 4.86 19.54
CA VAL A 65 -2.23 5.69 19.55
C VAL A 65 -1.68 5.80 20.97
N PHE A 66 -2.54 6.10 21.95
CA PHE A 66 -2.12 6.18 23.35
C PHE A 66 -1.52 4.84 23.85
N LEU A 67 -2.23 3.73 23.65
CA LEU A 67 -1.78 2.40 24.05
C LEU A 67 -0.50 1.97 23.33
N ALA A 68 -0.42 2.17 22.02
CA ALA A 68 0.78 1.85 21.26
C ALA A 68 1.98 2.70 21.69
N GLY A 69 1.77 3.97 22.08
CA GLY A 69 2.80 4.84 22.60
C GLY A 69 3.39 4.32 23.91
N ILE A 70 2.53 3.86 24.83
CA ILE A 70 2.94 3.28 26.11
C ILE A 70 3.66 1.94 25.90
N LEU A 71 3.12 1.06 25.05
CA LEU A 71 3.59 -0.32 24.93
C LEU A 71 4.80 -0.49 24.01
N MET A 72 4.87 0.28 22.93
CA MET A 72 5.86 0.09 21.85
C MET A 72 6.77 1.30 21.63
N GLY A 73 6.47 2.43 22.28
CA GLY A 73 7.22 3.67 22.17
C GLY A 73 6.83 4.52 20.94
N PRO A 74 7.49 5.68 20.79
CA PRO A 74 7.09 6.73 19.83
C PRO A 74 7.24 6.32 18.36
N GLN A 75 8.18 5.42 18.05
CA GLN A 75 8.38 4.92 16.68
C GLN A 75 7.15 4.17 16.13
N ALA A 76 6.43 3.43 16.99
CA ALA A 76 5.26 2.68 16.57
C ALA A 76 4.07 3.59 16.27
N LEU A 77 4.00 4.75 16.92
CA LEU A 77 2.95 5.74 16.71
C LEU A 77 2.89 6.20 15.26
N MET A 78 4.03 6.41 14.63
CA MET A 78 4.10 6.91 13.26
C MET A 78 3.42 5.99 12.27
N PHE A 79 3.72 4.69 12.37
CA PHE A 79 3.12 3.69 11.50
C PHE A 79 1.65 3.46 11.82
N LEU A 80 1.29 3.42 13.11
CA LEU A 80 -0.10 3.27 13.50
C LEU A 80 -0.93 4.47 13.04
N LEU A 81 -0.42 5.70 13.15
CA LEU A 81 -1.05 6.92 12.63
C LEU A 81 -1.27 6.83 11.13
N LEU A 82 -0.26 6.41 10.37
CA LEU A 82 -0.37 6.23 8.93
C LEU A 82 -1.43 5.18 8.56
N GLU A 83 -1.40 4.02 9.21
CA GLU A 83 -2.33 2.91 8.99
C GLU A 83 -3.77 3.28 9.38
N GLY A 84 -3.94 3.95 10.52
CA GLY A 84 -5.23 4.35 11.05
C GLY A 84 -5.84 5.52 10.29
N PHE A 85 -5.08 6.57 9.98
CA PHE A 85 -5.59 7.65 9.11
C PHE A 85 -5.93 7.13 7.72
N GLY A 86 -5.09 6.29 7.14
CA GLY A 86 -5.39 5.66 5.85
C GLY A 86 -6.62 4.76 5.90
N GLY A 87 -6.79 3.97 6.96
CA GLY A 87 -7.96 3.13 7.19
C GLY A 87 -9.24 3.94 7.38
N ILE A 88 -9.19 5.00 8.19
CA ILE A 88 -10.31 5.93 8.39
C ILE A 88 -10.68 6.59 7.06
N PHE A 89 -9.70 7.12 6.34
CA PHE A 89 -9.88 7.74 5.02
C PHE A 89 -10.54 6.77 4.02
N LEU A 90 -10.06 5.52 3.98
CA LEU A 90 -10.66 4.46 3.16
C LEU A 90 -12.10 4.17 3.57
N GLY A 91 -12.39 4.05 4.87
CA GLY A 91 -13.74 3.81 5.36
C GLY A 91 -14.72 4.94 4.99
N VAL A 92 -14.29 6.19 5.10
CA VAL A 92 -15.12 7.37 4.76
C VAL A 92 -15.41 7.44 3.27
N THR A 93 -14.38 7.21 2.45
CA THR A 93 -14.51 7.26 1.00
C THR A 93 -15.31 6.09 0.44
N MET A 94 -15.19 4.90 1.05
CA MET A 94 -16.05 3.75 0.73
C MET A 94 -17.50 4.00 1.12
N LYS A 95 -17.76 4.61 2.28
CA LYS A 95 -19.10 4.99 2.74
C LYS A 95 -19.81 5.94 1.76
N HIS A 96 -19.07 6.88 1.17
CA HIS A 96 -19.61 7.84 0.19
C HIS A 96 -19.58 7.35 -1.26
N GLN A 97 -19.11 6.11 -1.52
CA GLN A 97 -19.08 5.50 -2.86
C GLN A 97 -18.40 6.35 -3.96
N TRP A 98 -17.29 7.02 -3.64
CA TRP A 98 -16.58 7.88 -4.60
C TRP A 98 -16.05 7.09 -5.81
N ARG A 99 -15.77 7.79 -6.92
CA ARG A 99 -15.15 7.19 -8.12
C ARG A 99 -13.72 6.71 -7.79
N HIS A 100 -13.33 5.55 -8.30
CA HIS A 100 -12.06 4.90 -7.93
C HIS A 100 -10.81 5.72 -8.28
N GLY A 101 -10.80 6.38 -9.45
CA GLY A 101 -9.66 7.18 -9.92
C GLY A 101 -9.28 8.32 -8.96
N PRO A 102 -10.18 9.29 -8.69
CA PRO A 102 -9.86 10.38 -7.75
C PRO A 102 -9.63 9.88 -6.32
N LEU A 103 -10.25 8.77 -5.90
CA LEU A 103 -10.01 8.18 -4.59
C LEU A 103 -8.57 7.66 -4.45
N LEU A 104 -8.08 6.92 -5.45
CA LEU A 104 -6.69 6.43 -5.46
C LEU A 104 -5.71 7.60 -5.56
N LEU A 105 -5.97 8.57 -6.43
CA LEU A 105 -5.10 9.74 -6.60
C LEU A 105 -5.02 10.56 -5.30
N LEU A 106 -6.16 10.81 -4.65
CA LEU A 106 -6.21 11.52 -3.38
C LEU A 106 -5.55 10.72 -2.26
N GLY A 107 -5.75 9.40 -2.21
CA GLY A 107 -5.06 8.52 -1.28
C GLY A 107 -3.53 8.52 -1.46
N ILE A 108 -3.05 8.53 -2.70
CA ILE A 108 -1.62 8.61 -3.02
C ILE A 108 -1.06 9.97 -2.61
N LEU A 109 -1.71 11.08 -3.00
CA LEU A 109 -1.25 12.43 -2.66
C LEU A 109 -1.28 12.68 -1.16
N ALA A 110 -2.35 12.28 -0.47
CA ALA A 110 -2.49 12.43 0.97
C ALA A 110 -1.53 11.52 1.75
N GLY A 111 -1.34 10.28 1.30
CA GLY A 111 -0.34 9.37 1.86
C GLY A 111 1.08 9.89 1.69
N ALA A 112 1.41 10.39 0.50
CA ALA A 112 2.71 10.98 0.20
C ALA A 112 2.95 12.24 1.03
N LEU A 113 1.93 13.10 1.17
CA LEU A 113 2.00 14.30 1.99
C LEU A 113 2.23 13.95 3.47
N THR A 114 1.46 12.99 3.99
CA THR A 114 1.59 12.55 5.38
C THR A 114 2.98 11.99 5.65
N LEU A 115 3.49 11.11 4.80
CA LEU A 115 4.85 10.56 4.92
C LEU A 115 5.91 11.65 4.78
N TYR A 116 5.76 12.57 3.83
CA TYR A 116 6.67 13.69 3.63
C TYR A 116 6.77 14.57 4.88
N VAL A 117 5.62 15.02 5.41
CA VAL A 117 5.55 15.84 6.63
C VAL A 117 6.11 15.07 7.82
N LEU A 118 5.79 13.79 7.95
CA LEU A 118 6.29 12.95 9.03
C LEU A 118 7.82 12.82 8.99
N VAL A 119 8.40 12.57 7.81
CA VAL A 119 9.86 12.51 7.63
C VAL A 119 10.50 13.86 7.99
N MET A 120 9.91 14.98 7.57
CA MET A 120 10.41 16.32 7.91
C MET A 120 10.30 16.63 9.41
N LEU A 121 9.23 16.18 10.08
CA LEU A 121 9.11 16.32 11.53
C LEU A 121 10.11 15.44 12.26
N LEU A 122 10.32 14.21 11.81
CA LEU A 122 11.27 13.29 12.41
C LEU A 122 12.69 13.85 12.33
N THR A 123 13.08 14.41 11.19
CA THR A 123 14.41 15.02 11.01
C THR A 123 14.55 16.26 11.90
N LEU A 124 13.50 17.06 12.06
CA LEU A 124 13.47 18.20 12.97
C LEU A 124 13.61 17.78 14.45
N PHE A 125 12.92 16.73 14.89
CA PHE A 125 12.90 16.31 16.29
C PHE A 125 14.12 15.49 16.71
N THR A 126 14.66 14.67 15.81
CA THR A 126 15.81 13.80 16.12
C THR A 126 17.16 14.49 15.90
N GLY A 127 17.17 15.59 15.16
CA GLY A 127 18.41 16.23 14.71
C GLY A 127 19.22 15.36 13.73
N LEU A 128 18.65 14.26 13.24
CA LEU A 128 19.30 13.40 12.25
C LEU A 128 19.49 14.17 10.95
N SER A 129 20.72 14.14 10.43
CA SER A 129 21.01 14.72 9.14
C SER A 129 20.25 13.96 8.06
N ILE A 130 19.53 14.72 7.23
CA ILE A 130 18.77 14.16 6.11
C ILE A 130 19.70 13.43 5.13
N HIS A 131 20.97 13.81 5.07
CA HIS A 131 21.98 13.11 4.30
C HIS A 131 22.22 11.67 4.77
N ASP A 132 22.11 11.38 6.07
CA ASP A 132 22.29 10.02 6.59
C ASP A 132 21.14 9.10 6.14
N LEU A 133 19.90 9.62 6.16
CA LEU A 133 18.74 8.93 5.61
C LEU A 133 18.85 8.72 4.10
N LEU A 134 19.30 9.74 3.37
CA LEU A 134 19.48 9.65 1.92
C LEU A 134 20.55 8.64 1.54
N SER A 135 21.69 8.63 2.24
CA SER A 135 22.78 7.68 1.98
C SER A 135 22.35 6.23 2.24
N SER A 136 21.50 6.02 3.25
CA SER A 136 20.90 4.71 3.55
C SER A 136 19.98 4.21 2.43
N VAL A 137 19.31 5.12 1.71
CA VAL A 137 18.48 4.80 0.54
C VAL A 137 19.32 4.65 -0.74
N GLN A 138 20.43 5.37 -0.85
CA GLN A 138 21.29 5.35 -2.03
C GLN A 138 21.98 3.98 -2.23
N GLN A 139 22.37 3.31 -1.15
CA GLN A 139 22.97 1.97 -1.22
C GLN A 139 22.09 0.92 -1.91
N PRO A 140 20.83 0.67 -1.48
CA PRO A 140 19.96 -0.28 -2.15
C PRO A 140 19.62 0.17 -3.57
N LEU A 141 19.51 1.47 -3.84
CA LEU A 141 19.22 1.99 -5.18
C LEU A 141 20.37 1.69 -6.15
N ASN A 142 21.62 1.88 -5.71
CA ASN A 142 22.81 1.50 -6.47
C ASN A 142 22.89 -0.03 -6.68
N ALA A 143 22.50 -0.82 -5.68
CA ALA A 143 22.39 -2.27 -5.82
C ALA A 143 21.34 -2.66 -6.88
N PHE A 144 20.19 -2.00 -6.91
CA PHE A 144 19.18 -2.22 -7.94
C PHE A 144 19.68 -1.86 -9.35
N ILE A 145 20.34 -0.71 -9.51
CA ILE A 145 20.90 -0.29 -10.80
C ILE A 145 21.94 -1.32 -11.30
N SER A 146 22.78 -1.85 -10.40
CA SER A 146 23.77 -2.86 -10.77
C SER A 146 23.12 -4.20 -11.13
N LEU A 147 22.07 -4.62 -10.43
CA LEU A 147 21.28 -5.81 -10.79
C LEU A 147 20.66 -5.70 -12.18
N PHE A 148 20.10 -4.53 -12.53
CA PHE A 148 19.59 -4.28 -13.89
C PHE A 148 20.71 -4.37 -14.93
N GLY A 149 21.90 -3.83 -14.63
CA GLY A 149 23.07 -3.98 -15.49
C GLY A 149 23.47 -5.44 -15.71
N GLN A 150 23.43 -6.27 -14.66
CA GLN A 150 23.71 -7.70 -14.76
C GLN A 150 22.65 -8.47 -15.55
N ILE A 151 21.38 -8.11 -15.41
CA ILE A 151 20.30 -8.71 -16.21
C ILE A 151 20.44 -8.31 -17.69
N ALA A 152 20.72 -7.03 -17.95
CA ALA A 152 20.92 -6.53 -19.31
C ALA A 152 22.13 -7.19 -19.98
N SER A 153 23.23 -7.38 -19.26
CA SER A 153 24.42 -8.06 -19.81
C SER A 153 24.15 -9.53 -20.12
N ARG A 154 23.40 -10.26 -19.28
CA ARG A 154 22.96 -11.64 -19.55
C ARG A 154 22.03 -11.75 -20.76
N LEU A 155 21.28 -10.70 -21.08
CA LEU A 155 20.41 -10.63 -22.26
C LEU A 155 21.14 -10.14 -23.53
N GLY A 156 22.45 -9.87 -23.46
CA GLY A 156 23.25 -9.37 -24.58
C GLY A 156 23.18 -7.86 -24.80
N TYR A 157 22.42 -7.12 -23.98
CA TYR A 157 22.25 -5.66 -24.07
C TYR A 157 23.17 -4.88 -23.10
N GLY A 158 24.21 -5.51 -22.56
CA GLY A 158 25.13 -4.87 -21.61
C GLY A 158 25.78 -3.57 -22.12
N PRO A 159 26.37 -3.56 -23.34
CA PRO A 159 26.96 -2.33 -23.90
C PRO A 159 25.94 -1.23 -24.13
N PHE A 160 24.74 -1.59 -24.58
CA PHE A 160 23.62 -0.66 -24.77
C PHE A 160 23.18 -0.03 -23.44
N TRP A 161 23.04 -0.83 -22.38
CA TRP A 161 22.71 -0.35 -21.04
C TRP A 161 23.75 0.65 -20.54
N GLN A 162 25.05 0.32 -20.62
CA GLN A 162 26.13 1.17 -20.13
C GLN A 162 26.25 2.49 -20.90
N GLN A 163 26.08 2.47 -22.22
CA GLN A 163 26.29 3.66 -23.05
C GLN A 163 25.03 4.54 -23.16
N HIS A 164 23.83 3.95 -23.24
CA HIS A 164 22.62 4.70 -23.60
C HIS A 164 21.65 4.89 -22.44
N ILE A 165 21.64 4.05 -21.40
CA ILE A 165 20.63 4.12 -20.33
C ILE A 165 21.27 4.54 -19.00
N TYR A 166 22.37 3.91 -18.61
CA TYR A 166 23.07 4.16 -17.36
C TYR A 166 23.41 5.63 -17.09
N PRO A 167 23.99 6.42 -18.01
CA PRO A 167 24.32 7.82 -17.72
C PRO A 167 23.09 8.68 -17.43
N TYR A 168 21.95 8.44 -18.11
CA TYR A 168 20.71 9.17 -17.84
C TYR A 168 20.09 8.76 -16.50
N VAL A 169 20.08 7.46 -16.19
CA VAL A 169 19.59 6.96 -14.90
C VAL A 169 20.44 7.51 -13.76
N HIS A 170 21.77 7.43 -13.88
CA HIS A 170 22.69 7.94 -12.88
C HIS A 170 22.57 9.47 -12.72
N GLY A 171 22.47 10.21 -13.83
CA GLY A 171 22.26 11.66 -13.81
C GLY A 171 20.95 12.04 -13.11
N PHE A 172 19.85 11.35 -13.42
CA PHE A 172 18.56 11.56 -12.78
C PHE A 172 18.60 11.27 -11.28
N VAL A 173 19.25 10.17 -10.88
CA VAL A 173 19.40 9.78 -9.47
C VAL A 173 20.25 10.81 -8.71
N THR A 174 21.38 11.24 -9.28
CA THR A 174 22.28 12.24 -8.67
C THR A 174 21.59 13.60 -8.53
N TRP A 175 20.89 14.04 -9.58
CA TRP A 175 20.06 15.25 -9.53
C TRP A 175 18.96 15.14 -8.47
N GLY A 176 18.33 13.97 -8.38
CA GLY A 176 17.30 13.66 -7.40
C GLY A 176 17.79 13.75 -5.96
N PHE A 177 18.98 13.24 -5.67
CA PHE A 177 19.60 13.35 -4.35
C PHE A 177 20.09 14.77 -4.03
N THR A 178 20.55 15.51 -5.05
CA THR A 178 20.95 16.93 -4.87
C THR A 178 19.74 17.80 -4.52
N ASN A 179 18.60 17.58 -5.19
CA ASN A 179 17.36 18.33 -5.01
C ASN A 179 16.32 17.53 -4.21
N TRP A 180 16.76 16.86 -3.14
CA TRP A 180 15.97 15.87 -2.41
C TRP A 180 14.64 16.41 -1.87
N VAL A 181 14.58 17.69 -1.48
CA VAL A 181 13.36 18.32 -0.95
C VAL A 181 12.21 18.25 -1.96
N TYR A 182 12.53 18.50 -3.24
CA TYR A 182 11.56 18.55 -4.33
C TYR A 182 11.29 17.16 -4.93
N THR A 183 12.27 16.27 -4.89
CA THR A 183 12.15 14.93 -5.50
C THR A 183 11.55 13.89 -4.55
N LEU A 184 11.66 14.09 -3.23
CA LEU A 184 11.12 13.17 -2.23
C LEU A 184 9.60 13.00 -2.37
N TYR A 185 8.86 14.10 -2.50
CA TYR A 185 7.40 14.05 -2.64
C TYR A 185 6.92 13.25 -3.89
N PRO A 186 7.38 13.55 -5.12
CA PRO A 186 7.00 12.76 -6.29
C PRO A 186 7.53 11.33 -6.21
N ALA A 187 8.70 11.07 -5.64
CA ALA A 187 9.20 9.72 -5.41
C ALA A 187 8.27 8.91 -4.49
N LEU A 188 7.82 9.51 -3.39
CA LEU A 188 6.84 8.91 -2.49
C LEU A 188 5.52 8.61 -3.21
N CYS A 189 5.03 9.52 -4.08
CA CYS A 189 3.83 9.28 -4.89
C CYS A 189 3.98 8.04 -5.80
N VAL A 190 5.14 7.89 -6.46
CA VAL A 190 5.41 6.74 -7.35
C VAL A 190 5.46 5.44 -6.55
N VAL A 191 6.16 5.44 -5.40
CA VAL A 191 6.28 4.26 -4.53
C VAL A 191 4.94 3.88 -3.89
N LEU A 192 4.14 4.87 -3.47
CA LEU A 192 2.85 4.63 -2.84
C LEU A 192 1.78 4.18 -3.84
N CYS A 193 1.90 4.50 -5.13
CA CYS A 193 0.91 4.13 -6.15
C CYS A 193 0.54 2.62 -6.12
N PRO A 194 1.50 1.67 -6.25
CA PRO A 194 1.18 0.25 -6.15
C PRO A 194 0.71 -0.17 -4.75
N ILE A 195 1.26 0.43 -3.69
CA ILE A 195 0.93 0.07 -2.30
C ILE A 195 -0.51 0.47 -1.96
N VAL A 196 -0.89 1.73 -2.19
CA VAL A 196 -2.24 2.24 -1.96
C VAL A 196 -3.26 1.48 -2.81
N THR A 197 -2.91 1.15 -4.05
CA THR A 197 -3.78 0.34 -4.91
C THR A 197 -3.99 -1.07 -4.34
N ALA A 198 -2.92 -1.72 -3.84
CA ALA A 198 -3.01 -3.03 -3.21
C ALA A 198 -3.85 -2.99 -1.92
N ILE A 199 -3.60 -2.00 -1.04
CA ILE A 199 -4.38 -1.81 0.20
C ILE A 199 -5.85 -1.58 -0.13
N TYR A 200 -6.16 -0.72 -1.10
CA TYR A 200 -7.54 -0.47 -1.53
C TYR A 200 -8.21 -1.74 -2.06
N MET A 201 -7.51 -2.52 -2.90
CA MET A 201 -8.03 -3.77 -3.45
C MET A 201 -8.33 -4.80 -2.36
N VAL A 202 -7.40 -4.99 -1.42
CA VAL A 202 -7.58 -5.94 -0.30
C VAL A 202 -8.70 -5.46 0.62
N THR A 203 -8.69 -4.19 1.03
CA THR A 203 -9.72 -3.63 1.91
C THR A 203 -11.10 -3.76 1.29
N ASN A 204 -11.26 -3.42 0.00
CA ASN A 204 -12.53 -3.56 -0.69
C ASN A 204 -13.00 -5.03 -0.77
N ALA A 205 -12.08 -5.97 -1.00
CA ALA A 205 -12.42 -7.40 -1.00
C ALA A 205 -12.92 -7.88 0.37
N PHE A 206 -12.28 -7.46 1.45
CA PHE A 206 -12.69 -7.81 2.82
C PHE A 206 -14.01 -7.17 3.23
N VAL A 207 -14.17 -5.87 2.99
CA VAL A 207 -15.39 -5.13 3.33
C VAL A 207 -16.61 -5.70 2.60
N ARG A 208 -16.45 -6.13 1.34
CA ARG A 208 -17.51 -6.83 0.59
C ARG A 208 -17.84 -8.20 1.14
N ARG A 209 -16.83 -8.97 1.61
CA ARG A 209 -17.08 -10.25 2.30
C ARG A 209 -17.83 -10.07 3.62
N LEU A 210 -17.69 -8.91 4.26
CA LEU A 210 -18.45 -8.53 5.45
C LEU A 210 -19.89 -8.05 5.14
N GLY A 211 -20.32 -8.07 3.87
CA GLY A 211 -21.68 -7.75 3.47
C GLY A 211 -21.97 -6.27 3.24
N HIS A 212 -20.94 -5.40 3.27
CA HIS A 212 -21.13 -3.98 3.00
C HIS A 212 -21.22 -3.71 1.49
N ASP A 213 -22.17 -2.86 1.09
CA ASP A 213 -22.39 -2.48 -0.30
C ASP A 213 -21.37 -1.42 -0.77
N VAL A 214 -20.19 -1.90 -1.16
CA VAL A 214 -19.08 -1.09 -1.68
C VAL A 214 -18.85 -1.40 -3.16
N ARG A 215 -18.57 -0.36 -3.95
CA ARG A 215 -18.31 -0.50 -5.39
C ARG A 215 -17.16 -1.47 -5.66
N PRO A 216 -17.35 -2.48 -6.53
CA PRO A 216 -16.34 -3.50 -6.79
C PRO A 216 -15.12 -2.91 -7.49
N PHE A 217 -13.94 -3.19 -6.95
CA PHE A 217 -12.63 -2.89 -7.55
C PHE A 217 -11.80 -4.17 -7.63
N PRO A 218 -11.10 -4.44 -8.75
CA PRO A 218 -11.18 -3.72 -10.02
C PRO A 218 -12.54 -4.00 -10.68
N GLY A 219 -13.21 -2.98 -11.23
CA GLY A 219 -14.61 -3.07 -11.67
C GLY A 219 -14.92 -4.21 -12.64
N ASN A 220 -16.18 -4.34 -13.06
CA ASN A 220 -16.63 -5.42 -13.96
C ASN A 220 -15.82 -5.55 -15.26
N THR A 221 -15.06 -4.52 -15.66
CA THR A 221 -14.12 -4.54 -16.79
C THR A 221 -12.95 -5.48 -16.57
N PHE A 222 -12.36 -5.52 -15.37
CA PHE A 222 -11.25 -6.45 -15.08
C PHE A 222 -11.74 -7.88 -14.97
N ARG A 223 -12.93 -8.10 -14.39
CA ARG A 223 -13.60 -9.41 -14.43
C ARG A 223 -13.85 -9.88 -15.86
N ARG A 224 -14.30 -8.98 -16.75
CA ARG A 224 -14.47 -9.28 -18.18
C ARG A 224 -13.14 -9.52 -18.91
N TRP A 225 -12.07 -8.84 -18.50
CA TRP A 225 -10.75 -9.02 -19.08
C TRP A 225 -10.10 -10.33 -18.63
N SER A 226 -10.11 -10.63 -17.33
CA SER A 226 -9.60 -11.89 -16.79
C SER A 226 -10.36 -13.08 -17.34
N HIS A 227 -11.68 -12.98 -17.48
CA HIS A 227 -12.48 -14.04 -18.12
C HIS A 227 -12.12 -14.23 -19.60
N ARG A 228 -11.83 -13.15 -20.34
CA ARG A 228 -11.36 -13.22 -21.73
C ARG A 228 -9.97 -13.86 -21.85
N VAL A 229 -9.04 -13.50 -20.97
CA VAL A 229 -7.70 -14.09 -20.92
C VAL A 229 -7.79 -15.58 -20.55
N TRP A 230 -8.60 -15.92 -19.55
CA TRP A 230 -8.83 -17.30 -19.14
C TRP A 230 -9.47 -18.14 -20.25
N TYR A 231 -10.49 -17.62 -20.94
CA TYR A 231 -11.10 -18.30 -22.09
C TYR A 231 -10.09 -18.49 -23.24
N ARG A 232 -9.27 -17.49 -23.55
CA ARG A 232 -8.22 -17.61 -24.58
C ARG A 232 -7.20 -18.68 -24.20
N TRP A 233 -6.78 -18.72 -22.95
CA TRP A 233 -5.83 -19.71 -22.46
C TRP A 233 -6.41 -21.13 -22.44
N LEU A 234 -7.68 -21.28 -22.01
CA LEU A 234 -8.42 -22.54 -22.10
C LEU A 234 -8.54 -23.01 -23.55
N LYS A 235 -8.92 -22.12 -24.47
CA LYS A 235 -9.02 -22.43 -25.90
C LYS A 235 -7.66 -22.89 -26.45
N PHE A 236 -6.58 -22.21 -26.09
CA PHE A 236 -5.22 -22.59 -26.48
C PHE A 236 -4.80 -23.95 -25.91
N ARG A 237 -5.13 -24.24 -24.64
CA ARG A 237 -4.90 -25.56 -24.03
C ARG A 237 -5.72 -26.67 -24.70
N VAL A 238 -6.98 -26.40 -25.04
CA VAL A 238 -7.87 -27.35 -25.72
C VAL A 238 -7.38 -27.59 -27.14
N GLN A 239 -6.98 -26.56 -27.89
CA GLN A 239 -6.38 -26.70 -29.22
C GLN A 239 -5.09 -27.52 -29.17
N ARG A 240 -4.17 -27.26 -28.24
CA ARG A 240 -2.97 -28.10 -28.07
C ARG A 240 -3.29 -29.54 -27.70
N ARG A 241 -4.36 -29.78 -26.92
CA ARG A 241 -4.82 -31.15 -26.61
C ARG A 241 -5.47 -31.83 -27.83
N MET A 242 -6.17 -31.09 -28.67
CA MET A 242 -6.76 -31.58 -29.92
C MET A 242 -5.68 -31.87 -30.96
N GLU A 243 -4.66 -31.03 -31.10
CA GLU A 243 -3.48 -31.28 -31.96
C GLU A 243 -2.71 -32.52 -31.49
N LYS A 244 -2.51 -32.68 -30.17
CA LYS A 244 -1.93 -33.92 -29.62
C LYS A 244 -2.84 -35.15 -29.77
N LYS A 245 -4.16 -34.96 -29.90
CA LYS A 245 -5.15 -36.02 -30.15
C LYS A 245 -5.52 -36.17 -31.62
N GLY A 246 -4.91 -35.39 -32.53
CA GLY A 246 -5.00 -35.56 -33.96
C GLY A 246 -4.36 -36.90 -34.29
N TRP A 247 -5.18 -37.95 -34.37
CA TRP A 247 -5.72 -38.37 -35.66
C TRP A 247 -4.58 -38.66 -36.63
N ARG A 248 -3.87 -39.76 -36.34
CA ARG A 248 -3.64 -40.77 -37.37
C ARG A 248 -5.00 -41.19 -37.94
N LYS A 249 -5.56 -40.39 -38.85
CA LYS A 249 -6.34 -40.92 -39.97
C LYS A 249 -5.36 -41.07 -41.12
N THR A 250 -4.52 -42.09 -41.01
CA THR A 250 -3.90 -42.67 -42.20
C THR A 250 -4.93 -43.61 -42.80
N ALA A 251 -5.22 -43.32 -44.06
CA ALA A 251 -5.90 -44.19 -45.01
C ALA A 251 -5.26 -45.58 -45.07
#